data_AF-A0A8B7UEW7-F1
#
_entry.id   AF-A0A8B7UEW7-F1
#
_cell.length_a   1.000
_cell.length_b   1.000
_cell.length_c   1.000
_cell.angle_alpha   90.00
_cell.angle_beta   90.00
_cell.angle_gamma   90.00
#
_symmetry.space_group_name_H-M   'P 1'
#
loop_
_entity.id
_entity.type
_entity.pdbx_description
1 polymer ?
#
loop_
_entity_poly.entity_id
_entity_poly.type
_entity_poly.pdbx_seq_one_letter_code
_entity_poly.pdbx_strand_id
1 'polypeptide(L)'
;MAKQFAVSSGSEKLFSSKSNAQFKMYKTPIFLNEVLVKLPTDPSSDEPVFHISHIDRVYTLRTENINERTAWVQKIKAASEQYIDTEKKKRERAYQARSQKTSGIGRLMVHVVEATELKACKPNGKSNPYCEISMGSQSYTTRTLQDTLNPKWNFNCQFFIKDLYQDVLCLTMFDRDQFSPDDFLGRTEVPVAKIRTEQESKGPTTRRLLLHEVPTGEVWVRFDLQLFEQKTLL
;
A
#
# COMPACT_ATOMS: atom_id res chain seq x y z
N MET A 1 -24.27 -23.05 -21.81
CA MET A 1 -23.87 -22.77 -23.20
C MET A 1 -22.82 -21.69 -23.19
N ALA A 2 -21.57 -22.03 -23.54
CA ALA A 2 -20.48 -21.07 -23.63
C ALA A 2 -20.61 -20.29 -24.95
N LYS A 3 -20.65 -18.95 -24.90
CA LYS A 3 -20.48 -18.14 -26.10
C LYS A 3 -19.03 -18.26 -26.54
N GLN A 4 -18.82 -18.86 -27.71
CA GLN A 4 -17.56 -18.76 -28.46
C GLN A 4 -17.32 -17.28 -28.76
N PHE A 5 -16.24 -16.73 -28.23
CA PHE A 5 -15.76 -15.42 -28.65
C PHE A 5 -15.08 -15.60 -30.00
N ALA A 6 -15.64 -14.96 -31.03
CA ALA A 6 -14.98 -14.81 -32.30
C ALA A 6 -13.64 -14.09 -32.06
N VAL A 7 -12.55 -14.74 -32.46
CA VAL A 7 -11.22 -14.15 -32.49
C VAL A 7 -11.24 -13.08 -33.58
N SER A 8 -11.42 -11.82 -33.18
CA SER A 8 -11.19 -10.67 -34.06
C SER A 8 -9.72 -10.69 -34.45
N SER A 9 -9.43 -10.70 -35.76
CA SER A 9 -8.09 -10.74 -36.35
C SER A 9 -7.32 -9.41 -36.21
N GLY A 10 -7.57 -8.64 -35.15
CA GLY A 10 -6.88 -7.39 -34.85
C GLY A 10 -6.01 -7.59 -33.62
N SER A 11 -4.75 -7.19 -33.72
CA SER A 11 -3.72 -7.22 -32.66
C SER A 11 -4.00 -6.25 -31.50
N GLU A 12 -5.22 -6.24 -30.98
CA GLU A 12 -5.51 -5.56 -29.72
C GLU A 12 -5.13 -6.53 -28.60
N LYS A 13 -3.99 -6.25 -27.95
CA LYS A 13 -3.56 -7.00 -26.77
C LYS A 13 -4.70 -6.95 -25.75
N LEU A 14 -5.37 -8.08 -25.54
CA LEU A 14 -6.57 -8.22 -24.69
C LEU A 14 -6.38 -7.62 -23.27
N PHE A 15 -5.13 -7.58 -22.81
CA PHE A 15 -4.67 -7.06 -21.52
C PHE A 15 -3.83 -5.77 -21.63
N SER A 16 -4.05 -4.99 -22.68
CA SER A 16 -3.46 -3.65 -22.82
C SER A 16 -3.92 -2.76 -21.66
N SER A 17 -3.02 -1.94 -21.11
CA SER A 17 -3.35 -0.92 -20.11
C SER A 17 -4.33 0.15 -20.62
N LYS A 18 -4.60 0.18 -21.94
CA LYS A 18 -5.58 1.06 -22.58
C LYS A 18 -6.94 0.38 -22.82
N SER A 19 -7.07 -0.91 -22.49
CA SER A 19 -8.31 -1.66 -22.65
C SER A 19 -9.26 -1.39 -21.50
N ASN A 20 -10.49 -0.98 -21.81
CA ASN A 20 -11.58 -0.84 -20.83
C ASN A 20 -12.38 -2.14 -20.67
N ALA A 21 -11.87 -3.27 -21.17
CA ALA A 21 -12.56 -4.55 -21.10
C ALA A 21 -12.61 -5.04 -19.64
N GLN A 22 -13.83 -5.24 -19.13
CA GLN A 22 -14.05 -5.86 -17.81
C GLN A 22 -14.11 -7.38 -17.96
N PHE A 23 -13.16 -8.08 -17.34
CA PHE A 23 -13.12 -9.54 -17.34
C PHE A 23 -13.60 -10.06 -15.99
N LYS A 24 -14.55 -11.01 -16.01
CA LYS A 24 -14.88 -11.78 -14.81
C LYS A 24 -13.76 -12.77 -14.55
N MET A 25 -13.24 -12.79 -13.33
CA MET A 25 -12.36 -13.86 -12.88
C MET A 25 -13.11 -15.19 -12.97
N TYR A 26 -12.61 -16.08 -13.82
CA TYR A 26 -13.22 -17.39 -14.06
C TYR A 26 -12.60 -18.49 -13.18
N LYS A 27 -11.49 -18.17 -12.48
CA LYS A 27 -10.75 -19.05 -11.57
C LYS A 27 -10.20 -18.24 -10.40
N THR A 28 -9.92 -18.94 -9.29
CA THR A 28 -9.24 -18.38 -8.12
C THR A 28 -7.85 -17.86 -8.50
N PRO A 29 -7.45 -16.66 -8.04
CA PRO A 29 -6.10 -16.14 -8.25
C PRO A 29 -5.03 -17.07 -7.67
N ILE A 30 -3.86 -17.10 -8.31
CA ILE A 30 -2.68 -17.77 -7.81
C ILE A 30 -1.79 -16.71 -7.15
N PHE A 31 -1.46 -16.88 -5.88
CA PHE A 31 -0.64 -15.91 -5.16
C PHE A 31 0.86 -16.12 -5.41
N LEU A 32 1.60 -15.02 -5.55
CA LEU A 32 3.03 -15.05 -5.88
C LEU A 32 3.88 -15.78 -4.85
N ASN A 33 3.49 -15.75 -3.57
CA ASN A 33 4.20 -16.42 -2.48
C ASN A 33 4.09 -17.95 -2.51
N GLU A 34 3.25 -18.50 -3.39
CA GLU A 34 3.00 -19.93 -3.55
C GLU A 34 3.46 -20.44 -4.92
N VAL A 35 4.07 -19.58 -5.73
CA VAL A 35 4.42 -19.85 -7.13
C VAL A 35 5.91 -20.14 -7.29
N LEU A 36 6.21 -21.20 -8.02
CA LEU A 36 7.54 -21.46 -8.56
C LEU A 36 7.48 -21.59 -10.09
N VAL A 37 8.23 -20.73 -10.77
CA VAL A 37 8.31 -20.73 -12.23
C VAL A 37 9.44 -21.64 -12.70
N LYS A 38 9.11 -22.61 -13.56
CA LYS A 38 10.07 -23.53 -14.17
C LYS A 38 10.09 -23.34 -15.68
N LEU A 39 11.29 -23.22 -16.24
CA LEU A 39 11.50 -23.36 -17.67
C LEU A 39 11.32 -24.83 -18.08
N PRO A 40 11.06 -25.14 -19.36
CA PRO A 40 11.10 -26.51 -19.86
C PRO A 40 12.39 -27.20 -19.44
N THR A 41 12.32 -28.51 -19.19
CA THR A 41 13.46 -29.33 -18.76
C THR A 41 14.60 -29.30 -19.77
N ASP A 42 14.29 -29.02 -21.04
CA ASP A 42 15.25 -28.79 -22.11
C ASP A 42 15.41 -27.27 -22.39
N PRO A 43 16.54 -26.66 -22.00
CA PRO A 43 16.81 -25.24 -22.24
C PRO A 43 17.07 -24.91 -23.72
N SER A 44 17.26 -25.91 -24.59
CA SER A 44 17.38 -25.73 -26.05
C SER A 44 16.03 -25.78 -26.77
N SER A 45 14.95 -26.02 -26.05
CA SER A 45 13.61 -26.08 -26.62
C SER A 45 13.14 -24.69 -27.11
N ASP A 46 12.84 -24.62 -28.40
CA ASP A 46 12.20 -23.47 -29.06
C ASP A 46 10.69 -23.37 -28.74
N GLU A 47 10.16 -24.23 -27.87
CA GLU A 47 8.75 -24.18 -27.51
C GLU A 47 8.44 -22.94 -26.66
N PRO A 48 7.46 -22.11 -27.05
CA PRO A 48 7.06 -20.92 -26.31
C PRO A 48 6.19 -21.30 -25.10
N VAL A 49 6.67 -22.21 -24.25
CA VAL A 49 5.94 -22.78 -23.12
C VAL A 49 6.74 -22.65 -21.84
N PHE A 50 6.08 -22.35 -20.72
CA PHE A 50 6.68 -22.38 -19.39
C PHE A 50 5.71 -22.98 -18.36
N HIS A 51 6.23 -23.36 -17.20
CA HIS A 51 5.46 -24.01 -16.15
C HIS A 51 5.38 -23.15 -14.90
N ILE A 52 4.20 -23.09 -14.30
CA ILE A 52 3.96 -22.52 -12.98
C ILE A 52 3.58 -23.68 -12.06
N SER A 53 4.42 -23.97 -11.07
CA SER A 53 4.05 -24.85 -9.96
C SER A 53 3.41 -24.02 -8.86
N HIS A 54 2.24 -24.43 -8.38
CA HIS A 54 1.49 -23.80 -7.30
C HIS A 54 0.96 -24.88 -6.37
N ILE A 55 1.49 -24.94 -5.16
CA ILE A 55 1.19 -25.97 -4.15
C ILE A 55 1.36 -27.38 -4.74
N ASP A 56 0.26 -28.04 -5.11
CA ASP A 56 0.17 -29.41 -5.64
C ASP A 56 -0.14 -29.46 -7.16
N ARG A 57 -0.25 -28.31 -7.82
CA ARG A 57 -0.63 -28.19 -9.23
C ARG A 57 0.51 -27.63 -10.07
N VAL A 58 0.61 -28.12 -11.30
CA VAL A 58 1.49 -27.56 -12.33
C VAL A 58 0.63 -27.08 -13.49
N TYR A 59 0.77 -25.80 -13.81
CA TYR A 59 0.12 -25.17 -14.96
C TYR A 59 1.14 -25.03 -16.08
N THR A 60 0.80 -25.55 -17.25
CA THR A 60 1.56 -25.36 -18.49
C THR A 60 0.96 -24.18 -19.25
N LEU A 61 1.76 -23.13 -19.47
CA LEU A 61 1.34 -21.89 -20.12
C LEU A 61 2.10 -21.71 -21.42
N ARG A 62 1.36 -21.43 -22.50
CA ARG A 62 1.90 -21.15 -23.83
C ARG A 62 1.84 -19.64 -24.10
N THR A 63 2.91 -19.08 -24.65
CA THR A 63 3.01 -17.70 -25.14
C THR A 63 3.06 -17.68 -26.66
N GLU A 64 2.98 -16.48 -27.24
CA GLU A 64 3.05 -16.30 -28.71
C GLU A 64 4.42 -16.68 -29.29
N ASN A 65 5.49 -16.41 -28.54
CA ASN A 65 6.86 -16.69 -28.94
C ASN A 65 7.79 -16.84 -27.72
N ILE A 66 9.04 -17.21 -27.98
CA ILE A 66 10.10 -17.45 -26.97
C ILE A 66 10.46 -16.17 -26.20
N ASN A 67 10.40 -15.00 -26.83
CA ASN A 67 10.71 -13.73 -26.17
C ASN A 67 9.65 -13.40 -25.12
N GLU A 68 8.38 -13.56 -25.46
CA GLU A 68 7.26 -13.41 -24.51
C GLU A 68 7.33 -14.44 -23.39
N ARG A 69 7.66 -15.72 -23.69
CA ARG A 69 7.92 -16.76 -22.67
C ARG A 69 8.95 -16.27 -21.66
N THR A 70 10.08 -15.79 -22.17
CA THR A 70 11.22 -15.33 -21.35
C THR A 70 10.82 -14.11 -20.52
N ALA A 71 10.13 -13.14 -21.12
CA ALA A 71 9.64 -11.95 -20.44
C ALA A 71 8.66 -12.30 -19.30
N TRP A 72 7.70 -13.20 -19.54
CA TRP A 72 6.77 -13.65 -18.50
C TRP A 72 7.46 -14.39 -17.36
N VAL A 73 8.39 -15.29 -17.68
CA VAL A 73 9.17 -16.01 -16.65
C VAL A 73 9.96 -15.03 -15.78
N GLN A 74 10.63 -14.06 -16.38
CA GLN A 74 11.38 -13.02 -15.65
C GLN A 74 10.45 -12.15 -14.80
N LYS A 75 9.32 -11.70 -15.35
CA LYS A 75 8.34 -10.88 -14.62
C LYS A 75 7.80 -11.59 -13.38
N ILE A 76 7.41 -12.86 -13.51
CA ILE A 76 6.84 -13.61 -12.37
C ILE A 76 7.91 -13.85 -11.30
N LYS A 77 9.14 -14.21 -11.70
CA LYS A 77 10.26 -14.37 -10.76
C LYS A 77 10.56 -13.07 -10.01
N ALA A 78 10.71 -11.97 -10.72
CA ALA A 78 10.97 -10.66 -10.13
C ALA A 78 9.85 -10.23 -9.17
N ALA A 79 8.58 -10.45 -9.55
CA ALA A 79 7.44 -10.15 -8.69
C ALA A 79 7.41 -11.02 -7.42
N SER A 80 7.75 -12.30 -7.52
CA SER A 80 7.88 -13.20 -6.37
C SER A 80 9.01 -12.78 -5.42
N GLU A 81 10.17 -12.41 -5.94
CA GLU A 81 11.30 -11.91 -5.15
C GLU A 81 10.94 -10.59 -4.45
N GLN A 82 10.34 -9.66 -5.18
CA GLN A 82 9.88 -8.38 -4.63
C GLN A 82 8.87 -8.58 -3.50
N TYR A 83 7.96 -9.54 -3.60
CA TYR A 83 7.03 -9.89 -2.53
C TYR A 83 7.79 -10.35 -1.27
N ILE A 84 8.72 -11.29 -1.41
CA ILE A 84 9.48 -11.85 -0.28
C ILE A 84 10.27 -10.73 0.43
N ASP A 85 10.94 -9.88 -0.34
CA ASP A 85 11.70 -8.75 0.20
C ASP A 85 10.81 -7.74 0.93
N THR A 86 9.60 -7.49 0.40
CA THR A 86 8.63 -6.59 1.01
C THR A 86 8.16 -7.13 2.36
N GLU A 87 7.82 -8.43 2.44
CA GLU A 87 7.41 -9.08 3.67
C GLU A 87 8.53 -9.13 4.71
N LYS A 88 9.77 -9.39 4.28
CA LYS A 88 10.95 -9.33 5.15
C LYS A 88 11.12 -7.93 5.77
N LYS A 89 11.08 -6.88 4.94
CA LYS A 89 11.18 -5.48 5.40
C LYS A 89 10.04 -5.10 6.36
N LYS A 90 8.81 -5.54 6.10
CA LYS A 90 7.68 -5.34 7.03
C LYS A 90 7.93 -5.99 8.38
N ARG A 91 8.44 -7.23 8.39
CA ARG A 91 8.78 -7.95 9.63
C ARG A 91 9.88 -7.25 10.42
N GLU A 92 10.93 -6.77 9.75
CA GLU A 92 12.01 -5.99 10.35
C GLU A 92 11.51 -4.69 10.96
N ARG A 93 10.68 -3.92 10.24
CA ARG A 93 10.03 -2.70 10.76
C ARG A 93 9.17 -2.99 11.99
N ALA A 94 8.35 -4.04 11.94
CA ALA A 94 7.52 -4.44 13.08
C ALA A 94 8.34 -4.87 14.30
N TYR A 95 9.50 -5.50 14.10
CA TYR A 95 10.44 -5.81 15.18
C TYR A 95 11.04 -4.54 15.79
N GLN A 96 11.52 -3.61 14.97
CA GLN A 96 12.05 -2.31 15.42
C GLN A 96 10.98 -1.47 16.15
N ALA A 97 9.74 -1.44 15.65
CA ALA A 97 8.65 -0.71 16.30
C ALA A 97 8.32 -1.27 17.70
N ARG A 98 8.46 -2.59 17.88
CA ARG A 98 8.25 -3.22 19.19
C ARG A 98 9.37 -2.93 20.18
N SER A 99 10.62 -2.88 19.75
CA SER A 99 11.74 -2.56 20.65
C SER A 99 11.75 -1.10 21.11
N GLN A 100 11.14 -0.18 20.35
CA GLN A 100 11.02 1.24 20.73
C GLN A 100 10.03 1.52 21.86
N LYS A 101 9.11 0.60 22.19
CA LYS A 101 8.03 0.85 23.15
C LYS A 101 8.50 1.08 24.60
N THR A 102 9.77 0.83 24.91
CA THR A 102 10.31 0.83 26.29
C THR A 102 11.21 2.01 26.63
N SER A 103 11.53 2.91 25.69
CA SER A 103 12.56 3.96 25.90
C SER A 103 12.25 5.35 25.31
N GLY A 104 10.99 5.66 25.03
CA GLY A 104 10.59 6.96 24.49
C GLY A 104 10.57 8.09 25.54
N ILE A 105 10.68 9.34 25.07
CA ILE A 105 10.56 10.58 25.87
C ILE A 105 9.12 11.10 25.96
N GLY A 106 8.17 10.41 25.34
CA GLY A 106 6.76 10.81 25.33
C GLY A 106 5.89 9.91 24.46
N ARG A 107 4.62 10.29 24.37
CA ARG A 107 3.59 9.69 23.51
C ARG A 107 2.90 10.75 22.68
N LEU A 108 2.57 10.40 21.44
CA LEU A 108 1.71 11.19 20.58
C LEU A 108 0.47 10.38 20.25
N MET A 109 -0.68 10.85 20.71
CA MET A 109 -1.99 10.35 20.31
C MET A 109 -2.41 11.05 19.02
N VAL A 110 -2.78 10.26 18.01
CA VAL A 110 -3.24 10.75 16.72
C VAL A 110 -4.65 10.25 16.48
N HIS A 111 -5.58 11.18 16.31
CA HIS A 111 -6.96 10.89 15.92
C HIS A 111 -7.19 11.37 14.49
N VAL A 112 -7.24 10.43 13.54
CA VAL A 112 -7.58 10.68 12.13
C VAL A 112 -9.10 10.66 12.01
N VAL A 113 -9.70 11.85 11.89
CA VAL A 113 -11.16 12.02 11.89
C VAL A 113 -11.71 11.62 10.52
N GLU A 114 -11.33 12.37 9.50
CA GLU A 114 -11.82 12.23 8.14
C GLU A 114 -10.84 12.82 7.14
N ALA A 115 -11.04 12.52 5.86
CA ALA A 115 -10.49 13.28 4.76
C ALA A 115 -11.62 13.79 3.85
N THR A 116 -11.34 14.84 3.10
CA THR A 116 -12.29 15.50 2.20
C THR A 116 -11.66 15.75 0.85
N GLU A 117 -12.47 15.70 -0.20
CA GLU A 117 -12.07 16.00 -1.58
C GLU A 117 -10.87 15.18 -2.06
N LEU A 118 -10.80 13.89 -1.72
CA LEU A 118 -9.73 13.03 -2.23
C LEU A 118 -9.82 12.88 -3.76
N LYS A 119 -8.67 12.67 -4.42
CA LYS A 119 -8.60 12.32 -5.83
C LYS A 119 -9.42 11.05 -6.12
N ALA A 120 -10.23 11.08 -7.19
CA ALA A 120 -10.90 9.90 -7.72
C ALA A 120 -9.94 9.05 -8.57
N CYS A 121 -9.88 7.74 -8.30
CA CYS A 121 -9.05 6.79 -9.05
C CYS A 121 -9.85 5.79 -9.88
N LYS A 122 -11.16 5.65 -9.61
CA LYS A 122 -12.03 4.70 -10.32
C LYS A 122 -12.88 5.36 -11.42
N PRO A 123 -13.33 4.59 -12.43
CA PRO A 123 -14.22 5.08 -13.48
C PRO A 123 -15.56 5.66 -13.00
N ASN A 124 -16.05 5.23 -11.82
CA ASN A 124 -17.26 5.77 -11.20
C ASN A 124 -17.05 7.14 -10.54
N GLY A 125 -15.85 7.73 -10.65
CA GLY A 125 -15.50 9.01 -10.03
C GLY A 125 -15.31 8.92 -8.51
N LYS A 126 -15.04 7.73 -7.96
CA LYS A 126 -14.79 7.49 -6.53
C LYS A 126 -13.43 6.82 -6.30
N SER A 127 -13.13 6.57 -5.03
CA SER A 127 -11.99 5.80 -4.54
C SER A 127 -12.42 4.97 -3.33
N ASN A 128 -11.61 3.99 -2.96
CA ASN A 128 -11.65 3.20 -1.73
C ASN A 128 -10.54 3.63 -0.76
N PRO A 129 -10.64 4.80 -0.14
CA PRO A 129 -9.51 5.37 0.60
C PRO A 129 -9.23 4.64 1.92
N TYR A 130 -7.94 4.53 2.24
CA TYR A 130 -7.42 4.30 3.58
C TYR A 130 -6.23 5.25 3.86
N CYS A 131 -5.88 5.41 5.13
CA CYS A 131 -4.74 6.22 5.57
C CYS A 131 -3.72 5.32 6.28
N GLU A 132 -2.46 5.42 5.87
CA GLU A 132 -1.30 4.94 6.60
C GLU A 132 -0.71 6.11 7.41
N ILE A 133 -0.56 5.91 8.71
CA ILE A 133 0.05 6.87 9.63
C ILE A 133 1.36 6.26 10.10
N SER A 134 2.49 6.95 9.90
CA SER A 134 3.80 6.43 10.24
C SER A 134 4.71 7.46 10.91
N MET A 135 5.64 6.97 11.73
CA MET A 135 6.70 7.76 12.36
C MET A 135 7.90 6.84 12.63
N GLY A 136 8.96 6.99 11.84
CA GLY A 136 10.10 6.08 11.84
C GLY A 136 9.68 4.64 11.53
N SER A 137 9.91 3.72 12.47
CA SER A 137 9.54 2.29 12.30
C SER A 137 8.08 1.99 12.67
N GLN A 138 7.41 2.89 13.38
CA GLN A 138 6.04 2.72 13.85
C GLN A 138 5.07 3.08 12.72
N SER A 139 4.06 2.23 12.47
CA SER A 139 2.99 2.54 11.54
C SER A 139 1.65 1.93 11.96
N TYR A 140 0.57 2.59 11.53
CA TYR A 140 -0.81 2.15 11.69
C TYR A 140 -1.57 2.41 10.39
N THR A 141 -2.59 1.60 10.12
CA THR A 141 -3.39 1.72 8.90
C THR A 141 -4.86 1.73 9.30
N THR A 142 -5.62 2.69 8.76
CA THR A 142 -7.08 2.73 8.96
C THR A 142 -7.74 1.60 8.18
N ARG A 143 -9.02 1.32 8.48
CA ARG A 143 -9.84 0.54 7.55
C ARG A 143 -10.00 1.28 6.22
N THR A 144 -10.16 0.50 5.15
CA THR A 144 -10.59 1.00 3.83
C THR A 144 -12.09 1.30 3.87
N LEU A 145 -12.50 2.44 3.31
CA LEU A 145 -13.91 2.80 3.10
C LEU A 145 -14.22 2.74 1.62
N GLN A 146 -15.36 2.17 1.23
CA GLN A 146 -15.69 1.93 -0.19
C GLN A 146 -16.33 3.16 -0.84
N ASP A 147 -15.97 3.40 -2.10
CA ASP A 147 -16.59 4.36 -3.03
C ASP A 147 -16.89 5.76 -2.44
N THR A 148 -15.90 6.35 -1.76
CA THR A 148 -16.01 7.69 -1.18
C THR A 148 -14.76 8.54 -1.41
N LEU A 149 -14.96 9.84 -1.65
CA LEU A 149 -13.88 10.84 -1.66
C LEU A 149 -13.82 11.63 -0.34
N ASN A 150 -14.75 11.36 0.58
CA ASN A 150 -14.87 12.04 1.87
C ASN A 150 -14.96 11.00 3.01
N PRO A 151 -13.92 10.16 3.20
CA PRO A 151 -13.94 9.09 4.18
C PRO A 151 -13.95 9.61 5.62
N LYS A 152 -14.76 9.00 6.49
CA LYS A 152 -14.76 9.26 7.94
C LYS A 152 -14.30 8.01 8.71
N TRP A 153 -13.05 8.01 9.15
CA TRP A 153 -12.46 6.85 9.82
C TRP A 153 -12.70 6.87 11.33
N ASN A 154 -12.59 8.04 11.96
CA ASN A 154 -12.56 8.19 13.43
C ASN A 154 -11.57 7.19 14.06
N PHE A 155 -10.35 7.18 13.53
CA PHE A 155 -9.31 6.22 13.88
C PHE A 155 -8.31 6.80 14.86
N ASN A 156 -8.04 6.08 15.94
CA ASN A 156 -7.09 6.49 16.98
C ASN A 156 -5.88 5.57 16.96
N CYS A 157 -4.69 6.16 17.05
CA CYS A 157 -3.45 5.43 17.22
C CYS A 157 -2.47 6.21 18.11
N GLN A 158 -1.45 5.51 18.59
CA GLN A 158 -0.47 6.05 19.52
C GLN A 158 0.94 5.77 19.02
N PHE A 159 1.79 6.79 19.06
CA PHE A 159 3.21 6.69 18.77
C PHE A 159 4.04 6.98 20.02
N PHE A 160 5.15 6.26 20.17
CA PHE A 160 6.19 6.61 21.14
C PHE A 160 7.16 7.61 20.49
N ILE A 161 7.40 8.72 21.17
CA ILE A 161 8.36 9.73 20.71
C ILE A 161 9.75 9.30 21.16
N LYS A 162 10.68 9.17 20.22
CA LYS A 162 12.10 8.89 20.48
C LYS A 162 12.88 10.19 20.56
N ASP A 163 12.68 11.08 19.59
CA ASP A 163 13.39 12.36 19.49
C ASP A 163 12.41 13.43 19.02
N LEU A 164 12.15 14.39 19.90
CA LEU A 164 11.20 15.47 19.65
C LEU A 164 11.53 16.32 18.42
N TYR A 165 12.82 16.47 18.09
CA TYR A 165 13.29 17.35 17.03
C TYR A 165 13.55 16.61 15.70
N GLN A 166 13.69 15.28 15.75
CA GLN A 166 13.89 14.45 14.55
C GLN A 166 12.64 13.68 14.12
N ASP A 167 11.75 13.35 15.05
CA ASP A 167 10.55 12.58 14.72
C ASP A 167 9.58 13.41 13.88
N VAL A 168 9.12 12.80 12.78
CA VAL A 168 8.15 13.38 11.84
C VAL A 168 7.01 12.39 11.67
N LEU A 169 5.79 12.86 11.92
CA LEU A 169 4.57 12.10 11.66
C LEU A 169 4.18 12.26 10.19
N CYS A 170 4.03 11.15 9.48
CA CYS A 170 3.57 11.12 8.11
C CYS A 170 2.17 10.52 8.03
N LEU A 171 1.26 11.17 7.31
CA LEU A 171 -0.04 10.61 6.93
C LEU A 171 -0.08 10.49 5.42
N THR A 172 -0.25 9.27 4.94
CA THR A 172 -0.27 8.95 3.52
C THR A 172 -1.56 8.24 3.17
N MET A 173 -2.27 8.72 2.16
CA MET A 173 -3.55 8.16 1.73
C MET A 173 -3.39 7.38 0.44
N PHE A 174 -4.16 6.30 0.35
CA PHE A 174 -4.13 5.39 -0.79
C PHE A 174 -5.55 4.93 -1.13
N ASP A 175 -5.80 4.68 -2.42
CA ASP A 175 -6.96 3.95 -2.91
C ASP A 175 -6.64 2.46 -2.95
N ARG A 176 -7.42 1.67 -2.21
CA ARG A 176 -7.24 0.22 -2.16
C ARG A 176 -7.75 -0.44 -3.43
N ASP A 177 -6.83 -1.01 -4.20
CA ASP A 177 -7.14 -1.93 -5.30
C ASP A 177 -7.02 -3.39 -4.83
N GLN A 178 -7.69 -4.31 -5.53
CA GLN A 178 -7.63 -5.73 -5.22
C GLN A 178 -6.46 -6.46 -5.90
N PHE A 179 -6.03 -5.98 -7.06
CA PHE A 179 -5.12 -6.71 -7.96
C PHE A 179 -3.99 -5.85 -8.53
N SER A 180 -4.03 -4.54 -8.38
CA SER A 180 -2.91 -3.63 -8.68
C SER A 180 -2.31 -3.06 -7.39
N PRO A 181 -1.12 -2.43 -7.48
CA PRO A 181 -0.66 -1.54 -6.41
C PRO A 181 -1.73 -0.49 -6.09
N ASP A 182 -1.82 -0.13 -4.81
CA ASP A 182 -2.76 0.87 -4.33
C ASP A 182 -2.38 2.26 -4.89
N ASP A 183 -3.35 3.01 -5.42
CA ASP A 183 -3.10 4.31 -6.02
C ASP A 183 -2.86 5.37 -4.93
N PHE A 184 -1.85 6.21 -5.13
CA PHE A 184 -1.54 7.29 -4.20
C PHE A 184 -2.57 8.43 -4.25
N LEU A 185 -3.07 8.84 -3.08
CA LEU A 185 -4.07 9.89 -2.90
C LEU A 185 -3.52 11.13 -2.17
N GLY A 186 -2.20 11.22 -1.97
CA GLY A 186 -1.55 12.35 -1.32
C GLY A 186 -0.97 12.02 0.04
N ARG A 187 -0.08 12.90 0.50
CA ARG A 187 0.55 12.78 1.82
C ARG A 187 0.72 14.12 2.51
N THR A 188 0.88 14.09 3.83
CA THR A 188 1.29 15.25 4.60
C THR A 188 2.22 14.82 5.73
N GLU A 189 3.13 15.72 6.12
CA GLU A 189 4.17 15.44 7.09
C GLU A 189 4.17 16.55 8.15
N VAL A 190 4.25 16.16 9.42
CA VAL A 190 4.21 17.08 10.55
C VAL A 190 5.34 16.74 11.53
N PRO A 191 6.38 17.58 11.63
CA PRO A 191 7.41 17.42 12.66
C PRO A 191 6.80 17.45 14.07
N VAL A 192 7.20 16.53 14.95
CA VAL A 192 6.65 16.46 16.32
C VAL A 192 6.97 17.74 17.12
N ALA A 193 8.13 18.35 16.89
CA ALA A 193 8.46 19.67 17.45
C ALA A 193 7.43 20.76 17.10
N LYS A 194 6.86 20.73 15.89
CA LYS A 194 5.80 21.66 15.47
C LYS A 194 4.47 21.35 16.17
N ILE A 195 4.16 20.08 16.42
CA ILE A 195 2.99 19.69 17.21
C ILE A 195 3.11 20.23 18.63
N ARG A 196 4.28 20.14 19.26
CA ARG A 196 4.52 20.68 20.61
C ARG A 196 4.21 22.18 20.69
N THR A 197 4.82 22.99 19.83
CA THR A 197 4.68 24.46 19.88
C THR A 197 3.23 24.91 19.60
N GLU A 198 2.55 24.23 18.70
CA GLU A 198 1.14 24.50 18.41
C GLU A 198 0.23 24.09 19.57
N GLN A 199 0.50 22.95 20.22
CA GLN A 199 -0.27 22.50 21.38
C GLN A 199 -0.08 23.41 22.60
N GLU A 200 1.13 23.93 22.84
CA GLU A 200 1.39 24.90 23.91
C GLU A 200 0.58 26.21 23.72
N SER A 201 0.36 26.62 22.47
CA SER A 201 -0.36 27.87 22.16
C SER A 201 -1.88 27.72 22.08
N LYS A 202 -2.40 26.56 21.63
CA LYS A 202 -3.83 26.38 21.32
C LYS A 202 -4.49 25.21 22.05
N GLY A 203 -3.72 24.45 22.83
CA GLY A 203 -4.13 23.16 23.35
C GLY A 203 -4.27 22.10 22.25
N PRO A 204 -4.72 20.88 22.61
CA PRO A 204 -4.94 19.81 21.64
C PRO A 204 -6.15 20.18 20.78
N THR A 205 -5.91 20.49 19.50
CA THR A 205 -6.93 20.94 18.55
C THR A 205 -6.95 20.08 17.30
N THR A 206 -8.12 20.01 16.66
CA THR A 206 -8.25 19.37 15.35
C THR A 206 -7.67 20.31 14.29
N ARG A 207 -6.79 19.76 13.47
CA ARG A 207 -6.11 20.44 12.36
C ARG A 207 -6.63 19.92 11.04
N ARG A 208 -6.79 20.84 10.09
CA ARG A 208 -6.98 20.52 8.68
C ARG A 208 -5.64 20.63 7.98
N LEU A 209 -5.17 19.53 7.40
CA LEU A 209 -3.89 19.45 6.70
C LEU A 209 -4.13 19.19 5.22
N LEU A 210 -3.49 19.99 4.37
CA LEU A 210 -3.49 19.78 2.93
C LEU A 210 -2.66 18.56 2.57
N LEU A 211 -3.13 17.83 1.57
CA LEU A 211 -2.38 16.73 0.97
C LEU A 211 -1.50 17.25 -0.15
N HIS A 212 -0.23 16.87 -0.09
CA HIS A 212 0.79 17.20 -1.07
C HIS A 212 0.96 16.05 -2.07
N GLU A 213 1.58 16.38 -3.21
CA GLU A 213 1.83 15.45 -4.33
C GLU A 213 0.55 14.88 -4.96
N VAL A 214 -0.58 15.54 -4.72
CA VAL A 214 -1.89 15.25 -5.27
C VAL A 214 -2.59 16.58 -5.59
N PRO A 215 -3.44 16.66 -6.62
CA PRO A 215 -4.11 17.92 -6.99
C PRO A 215 -5.18 18.39 -6.01
N THR A 216 -5.71 17.50 -5.17
CA THR A 216 -6.81 17.79 -4.25
C THR A 216 -6.77 16.85 -3.05
N GLY A 217 -7.36 17.28 -1.94
CA GLY A 217 -7.50 16.49 -0.72
C GLY A 217 -7.03 17.22 0.53
N GLU A 218 -7.80 17.05 1.60
CA GLU A 218 -7.46 17.50 2.95
C GLU A 218 -7.72 16.39 3.96
N VAL A 219 -6.97 16.35 5.05
CA VAL A 219 -7.19 15.43 6.17
C VAL A 219 -7.38 16.19 7.48
N TRP A 220 -8.37 15.78 8.26
CA TRP A 220 -8.71 16.33 9.57
C TRP A 220 -8.16 15.43 10.66
N VAL A 221 -7.21 15.95 11.43
CA VAL A 221 -6.47 15.19 12.44
C VAL A 221 -6.34 15.96 13.73
N ARG A 222 -6.53 15.29 14.87
CA ARG A 222 -6.23 15.85 16.18
C ARG A 222 -4.98 15.20 16.73
N PHE A 223 -4.10 16.02 17.29
CA PHE A 223 -2.88 15.60 17.96
C PHE A 223 -2.99 15.89 19.46
N ASP A 224 -2.49 14.97 20.27
CA ASP A 224 -2.28 15.14 21.70
C ASP A 224 -0.91 14.57 22.06
N LEU A 225 0.06 15.46 22.26
CA LEU A 225 1.44 15.16 22.62
C LEU A 225 1.61 15.23 24.14
N GLN A 226 2.17 14.16 24.71
CA GLN A 226 2.45 14.02 26.14
C GLN A 226 3.91 13.63 26.30
N LEU A 227 4.76 14.56 26.75
CA LEU A 227 6.15 14.26 27.08
C LEU A 227 6.24 13.69 28.49
N PHE A 228 7.10 12.70 28.69
CA PHE A 228 7.36 12.15 30.02
C PHE A 228 8.26 13.08 30.80
N GLU A 229 7.99 13.28 32.08
CA GLU A 229 8.90 14.00 32.97
C GLU A 229 10.26 13.29 33.01
N GLN A 230 11.33 14.01 32.72
CA GLN A 230 12.67 13.53 33.05
C GLN A 230 12.75 13.48 34.57
N LYS A 231 12.78 12.28 35.15
CA LYS A 231 13.26 12.12 36.52
C LYS A 231 14.72 12.56 36.51
N THR A 232 14.99 13.79 36.95
CA THR A 232 16.32 14.21 37.33
C THR A 232 16.75 13.28 38.48
N LEU A 233 17.63 12.33 38.19
CA LEU A 233 18.33 11.61 39.24
C LEU A 233 19.26 12.64 39.89
N LEU A 234 18.83 13.16 41.05
CA LEU A 234 19.67 13.92 41.97
C LEU A 234 20.74 13.01 42.58
#